data_AF-A0A1G2C7Z1-F1
#
_entry.id   AF-A0A1G2C7Z1-F1
#
_cell.length_a   1.000
_cell.length_b   1.000
_cell.length_c   1.000
_cell.angle_alpha   90.00
_cell.angle_beta   90.00
_cell.angle_gamma   90.00
#
_symmetry.space_group_name_H-M   'P 1'
#
loop_
_entity.id
_entity.type
_entity.pdbx_description
1 polymer ?
#
loop_
_entity_poly.entity_id
_entity_poly.type
_entity_poly.pdbx_seq_one_letter_code
_entity_poly.pdbx_strand_id
1 'polypeptide(L)'
;MNGTSSRGDFAAQFDKALKNAFAKAGLSEADKELALRNLERALILNFCGRAHDLLSPEAQRQLEEKDLKTLDEAMKFLASALPQNKLREVFAAAVGEVMGDFIEKAGM
;
A
#
# COMPACT_ATOMS: atom_id res chain seq x y z
N MET A 1 -21.21 11.76 -21.15
CA MET A 1 -19.85 11.51 -20.61
C MET A 1 -20.04 10.73 -19.31
N ASN A 2 -19.96 9.40 -19.35
CA ASN A 2 -20.23 8.54 -18.20
C ASN A 2 -18.93 8.32 -17.41
N GLY A 3 -18.92 8.82 -16.17
CA GLY A 3 -17.90 8.49 -15.18
C GLY A 3 -18.27 7.20 -14.48
N THR A 4 -17.49 6.13 -14.70
CA THR A 4 -17.30 4.97 -13.79
C THR A 4 -16.36 3.97 -14.47
N SER A 5 -15.03 4.09 -14.32
CA SER A 5 -14.10 2.99 -14.69
C SER A 5 -12.79 2.96 -13.91
N SER A 6 -12.31 4.10 -13.39
CA SER A 6 -10.94 4.20 -12.87
C SER A 6 -10.60 3.33 -11.64
N ARG A 7 -11.58 2.94 -10.80
CA ARG A 7 -11.33 2.10 -9.61
C ARG A 7 -11.31 0.60 -9.91
N GLY A 8 -12.15 0.13 -10.83
CA GLY A 8 -12.17 -1.26 -11.27
C GLY A 8 -10.90 -1.62 -12.04
N ASP A 9 -10.39 -0.66 -12.82
CA ASP A 9 -9.16 -0.83 -13.59
C ASP A 9 -7.92 -0.93 -12.70
N PHE A 10 -7.83 -0.16 -11.62
CA PHE A 10 -6.66 -0.20 -10.74
C PHE A 10 -6.53 -1.53 -10.00
N ALA A 11 -7.61 -2.00 -9.36
CA ALA A 11 -7.58 -3.27 -8.62
C ALA A 11 -7.29 -4.46 -9.54
N ALA A 12 -7.85 -4.46 -10.75
CA ALA A 12 -7.60 -5.49 -11.75
C ALA A 12 -6.17 -5.43 -12.30
N GLN A 13 -5.62 -4.24 -12.54
CA GLN A 13 -4.23 -4.06 -12.98
C GLN A 13 -3.24 -4.48 -11.89
N PHE A 14 -3.54 -4.15 -10.63
CA PHE A 14 -2.75 -4.56 -9.48
C PHE A 14 -2.73 -6.09 -9.34
N ASP A 15 -3.89 -6.75 -9.35
CA ASP A 15 -3.99 -8.21 -9.27
C ASP A 15 -3.26 -8.89 -10.44
N LYS A 16 -3.40 -8.36 -11.65
CA LYS A 16 -2.68 -8.87 -12.83
C LYS A 16 -1.16 -8.72 -12.69
N ALA A 17 -0.67 -7.58 -12.24
CA ALA A 17 0.76 -7.34 -12.06
C ALA A 17 1.35 -8.26 -10.98
N LEU A 18 0.63 -8.45 -9.88
CA LEU A 18 1.02 -9.33 -8.78
C LEU A 18 1.08 -10.79 -9.22
N LYS A 19 0.05 -11.28 -9.92
CA LYS A 19 0.02 -12.63 -10.50
C LYS A 19 1.18 -12.87 -11.48
N ASN A 20 1.48 -11.88 -12.32
CA ASN A 20 2.60 -11.96 -13.25
C ASN A 20 3.97 -12.00 -12.53
N ALA A 21 4.14 -11.19 -11.48
CA ALA A 21 5.36 -11.18 -10.67
C ALA A 21 5.58 -12.54 -9.98
N PHE A 22 4.53 -13.11 -9.35
CA PHE A 22 4.62 -14.44 -8.74
C PHE A 22 4.88 -15.55 -9.76
N ALA A 23 4.25 -15.49 -10.94
CA ALA A 23 4.48 -16.47 -11.99
C ALA A 23 5.92 -16.43 -12.52
N LYS A 24 6.49 -15.24 -12.71
CA LYS A 24 7.89 -15.07 -13.15
C LYS A 24 8.89 -15.57 -12.11
N ALA A 25 8.66 -15.27 -10.84
CA ALA A 25 9.55 -15.67 -9.75
C ALA A 25 9.45 -17.17 -9.39
N GLY A 26 8.48 -17.91 -9.94
CA GLY A 26 8.35 -19.35 -9.71
C GLY A 26 8.05 -19.73 -8.25
N LEU A 27 7.42 -18.83 -7.48
CA LEU A 27 7.24 -18.98 -6.04
C LEU A 27 6.27 -20.11 -5.66
N SER A 28 6.58 -20.80 -4.57
CA SER A 28 5.64 -21.73 -3.92
C SER A 28 4.47 -20.97 -3.27
N GLU A 29 3.38 -21.66 -2.91
CA GLU A 29 2.25 -21.01 -2.21
C GLU A 29 2.67 -20.39 -0.86
N ALA A 30 3.57 -21.03 -0.13
CA ALA A 30 4.11 -20.50 1.12
C ALA A 30 4.93 -19.21 0.90
N ASP A 31 5.73 -19.18 -0.18
CA ASP A 31 6.52 -17.99 -0.52
C ASP A 31 5.64 -16.85 -1.04
N LYS A 32 4.54 -17.16 -1.76
CA LYS A 32 3.54 -16.16 -2.15
C LYS A 32 2.88 -15.53 -0.94
N GLU A 33 2.49 -16.34 0.05
CA GLU A 33 1.90 -15.81 1.29
C GLU A 33 2.88 -14.92 2.05
N LEU A 34 4.14 -15.35 2.17
CA LEU A 34 5.20 -14.54 2.78
C LEU A 34 5.44 -13.23 2.00
N ALA A 35 5.49 -13.30 0.67
CA ALA A 35 5.66 -12.13 -0.19
C ALA A 35 4.49 -11.14 -0.06
N LEU A 36 3.25 -11.63 0.04
CA LEU A 36 2.07 -10.79 0.30
C LEU A 36 2.14 -10.09 1.65
N ARG A 37 2.55 -10.80 2.71
CA ARG A 37 2.72 -10.20 4.05
C ARG A 37 3.83 -9.15 4.06
N ASN A 38 4.93 -9.40 3.36
CA ASN A 38 6.02 -8.43 3.22
C ASN A 38 5.60 -7.21 2.39
N LEU A 39 4.82 -7.42 1.33
CA LEU A 39 4.24 -6.35 0.52
C LEU A 39 3.30 -5.48 1.35
N GLU A 40 2.42 -6.08 2.14
CA GLU A 40 1.52 -5.35 3.04
C GLU A 40 2.32 -4.53 4.07
N ARG A 41 3.34 -5.12 4.70
CA ARG A 41 4.21 -4.40 5.64
C ARG A 41 4.95 -3.24 4.98
N ALA A 42 5.52 -3.45 3.80
CA ALA A 42 6.18 -2.39 3.05
C ALA A 42 5.21 -1.25 2.71
N LEU A 43 3.98 -1.60 2.33
CA LEU A 43 2.94 -0.62 2.06
C LEU A 43 2.53 0.16 3.30
N ILE A 44 2.34 -0.49 4.45
CA ILE A 44 2.05 0.19 5.73
C ILE A 44 3.16 1.17 6.07
N LEU A 45 4.43 0.72 6.03
CA LEU A 45 5.58 1.56 6.38
C LEU A 45 5.70 2.77 5.46
N ASN A 46 5.60 2.56 4.14
CA ASN A 46 5.72 3.63 3.16
C ASN A 46 4.53 4.60 3.26
N PHE A 47 3.31 4.08 3.41
CA PHE A 47 2.10 4.88 3.56
C PHE A 47 2.12 5.75 4.83
N CYS A 48 2.48 5.16 5.97
CA CYS A 48 2.58 5.87 7.24
C CYS A 48 3.74 6.87 7.24
N GLY A 49 4.91 6.50 6.72
CA GLY A 49 6.07 7.39 6.63
C GLY A 49 5.79 8.63 5.77
N ARG A 50 5.11 8.46 4.63
CA ARG A 50 4.69 9.58 3.77
C ARG A 50 3.61 10.45 4.38
N ALA A 51 2.74 9.85 5.20
CA ALA A 51 1.69 10.60 5.89
C ALA A 51 2.22 11.39 7.08
N HIS A 52 3.33 10.96 7.71
CA HIS A 52 3.85 11.51 8.96
C HIS A 52 4.01 13.04 8.93
N ASP A 53 4.63 13.60 7.90
CA ASP A 53 4.83 15.06 7.75
C ASP A 53 3.53 15.85 7.54
N LEU A 54 2.43 15.18 7.20
CA LEU A 54 1.11 15.80 6.99
C LEU A 54 0.23 15.74 8.24
N LEU A 55 0.64 14.95 9.23
CA LEU A 55 -0.09 14.79 10.48
C LEU A 55 0.17 15.95 11.44
N SER A 56 -0.82 16.22 12.30
CA SER A 56 -0.57 17.06 13.48
C SER A 56 0.43 16.39 14.43
N PRO A 57 1.16 17.13 15.28
CA PRO A 57 2.11 16.54 16.24
C PRO A 57 1.49 15.46 17.14
N GLU A 58 0.24 15.65 17.55
CA GLU A 58 -0.49 14.66 18.35
C GLU A 58 -0.74 13.37 17.57
N ALA A 59 -1.15 13.49 16.30
CA ALA A 59 -1.36 12.33 15.44
C ALA A 59 -0.04 11.63 15.05
N GLN A 60 1.07 12.36 14.91
CA GLN A 60 2.40 11.77 14.72
C GLN A 60 2.78 10.90 15.91
N ARG A 61 2.61 11.42 17.13
CA ARG A 61 2.88 10.67 18.35
C ARG A 61 2.02 9.42 18.46
N GLN A 62 0.72 9.53 18.16
CA GLN A 62 -0.17 8.37 18.15
C GLN A 62 0.21 7.33 17.09
N LEU A 63 0.71 7.76 15.93
CA LEU A 63 1.20 6.87 14.89
C LEU A 63 2.42 6.07 15.35
N GLU A 64 3.36 6.73 16.04
CA GLU A 64 4.58 6.12 16.57
C GLU A 64 4.30 5.16 17.73
N GLU A 65 3.31 5.47 18.56
CA GLU A 65 2.89 4.60 19.68
C GLU A 65 2.00 3.44 19.20
N LYS A 66 1.36 3.55 18.03
CA LYS A 66 0.49 2.50 17.47
C LYS A 66 1.29 1.43 16.76
N ASP A 67 1.12 0.20 17.22
CA ASP A 67 1.63 -1.00 16.56
C ASP A 67 0.69 -1.45 15.43
N LEU A 68 0.62 -0.69 14.33
CA LEU A 68 -0.23 -0.98 13.17
C LEU A 68 0.23 -2.27 12.47
N LYS A 69 -0.63 -3.29 12.43
CA LYS A 69 -0.32 -4.62 11.88
C LYS A 69 -0.83 -4.82 10.48
N THR A 70 -1.91 -4.13 10.11
CA THR A 70 -2.58 -4.32 8.82
C THR A 70 -2.77 -3.01 8.08
N LEU A 71 -2.93 -3.11 6.76
CA LEU A 71 -3.19 -1.93 5.93
C LEU A 71 -4.53 -1.27 6.27
N ASP A 72 -5.53 -2.06 6.68
CA ASP A 72 -6.84 -1.56 7.09
C ASP A 72 -6.74 -0.70 8.37
N GLU A 73 -5.95 -1.15 9.35
CA GLU A 73 -5.68 -0.36 10.57
C GLU A 73 -4.99 0.96 10.23
N ALA A 74 -3.95 0.92 9.38
CA ALA A 74 -3.23 2.11 8.94
C ALA A 74 -4.16 3.08 8.18
N MET A 75 -4.99 2.56 7.27
CA MET A 75 -5.95 3.35 6.50
C MET A 75 -6.99 4.02 7.41
N LYS A 76 -7.56 3.29 8.38
CA LYS A 76 -8.54 3.84 9.33
C LYS A 76 -7.93 4.94 10.19
N PHE A 77 -6.71 4.72 10.69
CA PHE A 77 -6.00 5.72 11.48
C PHE A 77 -5.76 6.99 10.66
N LEU A 78 -5.14 6.86 9.48
CA LEU A 78 -4.82 8.00 8.64
C LEU A 78 -6.07 8.69 8.09
N ALA A 79 -7.17 7.97 7.84
CA ALA A 79 -8.45 8.57 7.45
C ALA A 79 -9.08 9.43 8.55
N SER A 80 -8.82 9.12 9.82
CA SER A 80 -9.25 9.98 10.94
C SER A 80 -8.37 11.21 11.14
N ALA A 81 -7.13 11.19 10.64
CA ALA A 81 -6.15 12.23 10.88
C ALA A 81 -5.86 13.14 9.67
N LEU A 82 -6.20 12.71 8.45
CA LEU A 82 -5.95 13.43 7.22
C LEU A 82 -7.23 13.68 6.41
N PRO A 83 -7.31 14.81 5.67
CA PRO A 83 -8.32 15.01 4.65
C PRO A 83 -8.33 13.90 3.58
N GLN A 84 -9.51 13.52 3.11
CA GLN A 84 -9.68 12.38 2.19
C GLN A 84 -8.89 12.51 0.88
N ASN A 85 -8.71 13.72 0.35
CA ASN A 85 -7.88 13.95 -0.84
C ASN A 85 -6.40 13.65 -0.56
N LYS A 86 -5.87 14.13 0.57
CA LYS A 86 -4.49 13.87 0.99
C LYS A 86 -4.24 12.41 1.29
N LEU A 87 -5.18 11.75 1.96
CA LEU A 87 -5.13 10.31 2.18
C LEU A 87 -5.00 9.54 0.85
N ARG A 88 -5.80 9.90 -0.16
CA ARG A 88 -5.76 9.26 -1.48
C ARG A 88 -4.44 9.50 -2.21
N GLU A 89 -3.95 10.74 -2.20
CA GLU A 89 -2.66 11.10 -2.81
C GLU A 89 -1.51 10.29 -2.19
N VAL A 90 -1.45 10.25 -0.87
CA VAL A 90 -0.39 9.54 -0.13
C VAL A 90 -0.49 8.03 -0.33
N PHE A 91 -1.70 7.47 -0.31
CA PHE A 91 -1.92 6.05 -0.56
C PHE A 91 -1.53 5.65 -1.98
N ALA A 92 -1.94 6.42 -2.99
CA ALA A 92 -1.59 6.15 -4.38
C ALA A 92 -0.06 6.20 -4.60
N ALA A 93 0.62 7.18 -3.99
CA ALA A 93 2.08 7.28 -4.05
C ALA A 93 2.77 6.08 -3.39
N ALA A 94 2.30 5.66 -2.21
CA ALA A 94 2.85 4.51 -1.50
C ALA A 94 2.68 3.21 -2.28
N VAL A 95 1.48 2.97 -2.85
CA VAL A 95 1.25 1.79 -3.69
C VAL A 95 2.12 1.83 -4.95
N GLY A 96 2.24 3.00 -5.59
CA GLY A 96 3.05 3.16 -6.81
C GLY A 96 4.52 2.80 -6.60
N GLU A 97 5.14 3.28 -5.52
CA GLU A 97 6.53 2.97 -5.18
C GLU A 97 6.70 1.51 -4.75
N VAL A 98 5.89 1.04 -3.79
CA VAL A 98 6.03 -0.31 -3.24
C VAL A 98 5.78 -1.38 -4.31
N MET A 99 4.81 -1.16 -5.21
CA MET A 99 4.58 -2.09 -6.32
C MET A 99 5.65 -1.98 -7.41
N GLY A 100 6.17 -0.78 -7.68
CA GLY A 100 7.30 -0.60 -8.59
C GLY A 100 8.50 -1.43 -8.14
N ASP A 101 8.91 -1.24 -6.88
CA ASP A 101 10.00 -1.99 -6.24
C ASP A 101 9.74 -3.50 -6.23
N PHE A 102 8.52 -3.92 -5.91
CA PHE A 102 8.15 -5.33 -5.85
C PHE A 102 8.23 -6.01 -7.22
N ILE A 103 7.72 -5.36 -8.27
CA ILE A 103 7.74 -5.89 -9.65
C ILE A 103 9.17 -5.89 -10.21
N GLU A 104 9.95 -4.84 -9.97
CA GLU A 104 11.35 -4.76 -10.39
C GLU A 104 12.17 -5.90 -9.78
N LYS A 105 12.05 -6.12 -8.47
CA LYS A 105 12.76 -7.21 -7.77
C LYS A 105 12.27 -8.61 -8.11
N ALA A 106 11.03 -8.78 -8.55
CA ALA A 106 10.48 -10.08 -8.99
C ALA A 106 10.78 -10.40 -10.47
N GLY A 107 11.24 -9.42 -11.24
CA GLY A 107 11.55 -9.54 -12.67
C GLY A 107 13.05 -9.63 -13.00
N MET A 108 13.92 -9.52 -11.99
CA MET A 108 15.38 -9.59 -12.09
C MET A 108 15.92 -10.87 -11.46
#